data_AF-A0A952KAT5-F1
#
_entry.id   AF-A0A952KAT5-F1
#
_cell.length_a   1.000
_cell.length_b   1.000
_cell.length_c   1.000
_cell.angle_alpha   90.00
_cell.angle_beta   90.00
_cell.angle_gamma   90.00
#
_symmetry.space_group_name_H-M   'P 1'
#
loop_
_entity.id
_entity.type
_entity.pdbx_description
1 polymer ?
#
loop_
_entity_poly.entity_id
_entity_poly.type
_entity_poly.pdbx_seq_one_letter_code
_entity_poly.pdbx_strand_id
1 'polypeptide(L)'
;MEPNQESGAEVRSGVATYVVEAIVATCIVILGAVVIQGSWTLGSGWTSDGPGSGYFPFYIGIILCISGVGTLYQALFGKEKNTEVFVDGEQLKRVLAVLIPAIVYVLAVQFIGLYVASAIYIALFMIIL
;
A
#
# COMPACT_ATOMS: atom_id res chain seq x y z
N MET A 1 -4.75 -18.68 44.81
CA MET A 1 -5.00 -17.25 44.54
C MET A 1 -3.94 -16.81 43.55
N GLU A 2 -4.20 -17.06 42.27
CA GLU A 2 -3.32 -16.60 41.20
C GLU A 2 -3.52 -15.09 41.04
N PRO A 3 -2.44 -14.29 40.90
CA PRO A 3 -2.57 -12.86 40.74
C PRO A 3 -3.18 -12.58 39.37
N ASN A 4 -4.38 -12.00 39.42
CA ASN A 4 -5.11 -11.42 38.31
C ASN A 4 -4.19 -10.44 37.55
N GLN A 5 -3.65 -10.86 36.41
CA GLN A 5 -3.02 -9.95 35.47
C GLN A 5 -4.13 -9.21 34.73
N GLU A 6 -4.70 -8.21 35.38
CA GLU A 6 -5.31 -7.08 34.68
C GLU A 6 -4.17 -6.32 34.00
N SER A 7 -3.73 -6.86 32.85
CA SER A 7 -2.99 -6.08 31.87
C SER A 7 -3.91 -4.95 31.48
N GLY A 8 -3.63 -3.75 31.99
CA GLY A 8 -4.35 -2.54 31.65
C GLY A 8 -4.56 -2.50 30.14
N ALA A 9 -5.82 -2.49 29.72
CA ALA A 9 -6.17 -2.20 28.34
C ALA A 9 -5.71 -0.77 28.07
N GLU A 10 -4.45 -0.61 27.65
CA GLU A 10 -3.99 0.62 27.05
C GLU A 10 -5.00 0.92 25.95
N VAL A 11 -5.70 2.05 26.09
CA VAL A 11 -6.62 2.55 25.07
C VAL A 11 -5.75 2.85 23.87
N ARG A 12 -5.64 1.88 22.96
CA ARG A 12 -4.93 2.04 21.69
C ARG A 12 -5.64 3.17 20.95
N SER A 13 -4.96 4.29 20.81
CA SER A 13 -5.46 5.44 20.06
C SER A 13 -4.97 5.32 18.63
N GLY A 14 -5.89 5.34 17.65
CA GLY A 14 -5.56 5.26 16.24
C GLY A 14 -6.80 5.26 15.34
N VAL A 15 -6.57 5.20 14.03
CA VAL A 15 -7.63 5.19 13.01
C VAL A 15 -8.24 3.79 12.92
N ALA A 16 -9.57 3.70 12.84
CA ALA A 16 -10.28 2.44 12.67
C ALA A 16 -9.96 1.79 11.31
N THR A 17 -9.80 0.47 11.30
CA THR A 17 -9.39 -0.32 10.12
C THR A 17 -10.29 -0.10 8.91
N TYR A 18 -11.60 -0.06 9.08
CA TYR A 18 -12.53 0.17 7.96
C TYR A 18 -12.31 1.52 7.24
N VAL A 19 -11.81 2.55 7.95
CA VAL A 19 -11.48 3.84 7.34
C VAL A 19 -10.26 3.71 6.45
N VAL A 20 -9.23 3.01 6.94
CA VAL A 20 -7.99 2.76 6.17
C VAL A 20 -8.29 1.90 4.95
N GLU A 21 -9.10 0.84 5.10
CA GLU A 21 -9.57 0.01 4.00
C GLU A 21 -10.30 0.84 2.94
N ALA A 22 -11.20 1.73 3.35
CA ALA A 22 -11.92 2.61 2.42
C ALA A 22 -10.98 3.57 1.67
N ILE A 23 -9.99 4.15 2.35
CA ILE A 23 -9.00 5.04 1.73
C ILE A 23 -8.16 4.25 0.70
N VAL A 24 -7.61 3.11 1.10
CA VAL A 24 -6.77 2.28 0.22
C VAL A 24 -7.58 1.76 -0.96
N ALA A 25 -8.80 1.28 -0.73
CA ALA A 25 -9.70 0.84 -1.80
C ALA A 25 -9.97 1.96 -2.81
N THR A 26 -10.20 3.19 -2.32
CA THR A 26 -10.35 4.37 -3.17
C THR A 26 -9.09 4.63 -4.01
N CYS A 27 -7.91 4.57 -3.40
CA CYS A 27 -6.63 4.70 -4.12
C CYS A 27 -6.46 3.62 -5.21
N ILE A 28 -6.85 2.38 -4.93
CA ILE A 28 -6.81 1.27 -5.91
C ILE A 28 -7.76 1.53 -7.07
N VAL A 29 -8.98 2.03 -6.83
CA VAL A 29 -9.91 2.40 -7.90
C VAL A 29 -9.33 3.51 -8.78
N ILE A 30 -8.74 4.55 -8.16
CA ILE A 30 -8.10 5.65 -8.91
C ILE A 30 -6.94 5.12 -9.76
N LEU A 31 -6.08 4.27 -9.18
CA LEU A 31 -4.95 3.67 -9.90
C LEU A 31 -5.44 2.80 -11.05
N GLY A 32 -6.45 1.95 -10.82
CA GLY A 32 -7.09 1.15 -11.87
C GLY A 32 -7.62 2.01 -13.01
N ALA A 33 -8.30 3.13 -12.69
CA ALA A 33 -8.79 4.07 -13.70
C ALA A 33 -7.66 4.71 -14.52
N VAL A 34 -6.56 5.10 -13.87
CA VAL A 34 -5.36 5.62 -14.57
C VAL A 34 -4.77 4.56 -15.50
N VAL A 35 -4.67 3.32 -15.04
CA VAL A 35 -4.18 2.19 -15.85
C VAL A 35 -5.09 1.94 -17.06
N ILE A 36 -6.41 1.95 -16.87
CA ILE A 36 -7.40 1.80 -17.96
C ILE A 36 -7.19 2.90 -19.00
N GLN A 37 -7.11 4.16 -18.57
CA GLN A 37 -6.94 5.31 -19.47
C GLN A 37 -5.65 5.22 -20.28
N GLY A 38 -4.52 4.92 -19.61
CA GLY A 38 -3.24 4.72 -20.28
C GLY A 38 -3.28 3.56 -21.27
N SER A 39 -3.90 2.45 -20.87
CA SER A 39 -4.01 1.24 -21.69
C SER A 39 -4.89 1.42 -22.91
N TRP A 40 -5.98 2.19 -22.79
CA TRP A 40 -6.81 2.56 -23.94
C TRP A 40 -5.99 3.35 -24.96
N THR A 41 -5.24 4.34 -24.49
CA THR A 41 -4.39 5.19 -25.34
C THR A 41 -3.31 4.39 -26.08
N LEU A 42 -2.81 3.31 -25.47
CA LEU A 42 -1.82 2.39 -26.05
C LEU A 42 -2.40 1.34 -27.02
N GLY A 43 -3.72 1.33 -27.22
CA GLY A 43 -4.41 0.34 -28.04
C GLY A 43 -4.72 -0.94 -27.25
N SER A 44 -5.88 -0.96 -26.60
CA SER A 44 -6.38 -2.11 -25.83
C SER A 44 -7.21 -3.12 -26.64
N GLY A 45 -7.35 -2.90 -27.95
CA GLY A 45 -8.07 -3.78 -28.85
C GLY A 45 -7.24 -4.98 -29.33
N TRP A 46 -7.92 -5.90 -29.99
CA TRP A 46 -7.27 -6.99 -30.73
C TRP A 46 -6.88 -6.48 -32.12
N THR A 47 -5.60 -6.63 -32.47
CA THR A 47 -5.06 -6.27 -33.80
C THR A 47 -4.89 -7.52 -34.67
N SER A 48 -4.52 -7.32 -35.94
CA SER A 48 -4.21 -8.39 -36.89
C SER A 48 -3.12 -9.34 -36.39
N ASP A 49 -2.17 -8.82 -35.60
CA ASP A 49 -1.03 -9.56 -35.06
C ASP A 49 -1.25 -10.08 -33.63
N GLY A 50 -2.47 -9.96 -33.09
CA GLY A 50 -2.82 -10.42 -31.73
C GLY A 50 -3.25 -9.29 -30.78
N PRO A 51 -3.15 -9.47 -29.45
CA PRO A 51 -3.54 -8.43 -28.49
C PRO A 51 -2.62 -7.21 -28.60
N GLY A 52 -3.20 -6.01 -28.64
CA GLY A 52 -2.44 -4.77 -28.60
C GLY A 52 -1.67 -4.58 -27.29
N SER A 53 -0.71 -3.65 -27.28
CA SER A 53 0.14 -3.39 -26.11
C SER A 53 -0.65 -2.97 -24.86
N GLY A 54 -1.80 -2.31 -25.06
CA GLY A 54 -2.72 -1.93 -23.99
C GLY A 54 -3.72 -3.02 -23.59
N TYR A 55 -3.81 -4.14 -24.32
CA TYR A 55 -4.88 -5.12 -24.13
C TYR A 55 -4.84 -5.73 -22.72
N PHE A 56 -3.69 -6.31 -22.34
CA PHE A 56 -3.52 -6.91 -21.02
C PHE A 56 -3.70 -5.90 -19.86
N PRO A 57 -2.98 -4.76 -19.81
CA PRO A 57 -3.10 -3.83 -18.69
C PRO A 57 -4.51 -3.20 -18.59
N PHE A 58 -5.26 -3.09 -19.69
CA PHE A 58 -6.65 -2.61 -19.65
C PHE A 58 -7.56 -3.51 -18.79
N TYR A 59 -7.52 -4.83 -19.01
CA TYR A 59 -8.31 -5.77 -18.21
C TYR A 59 -7.84 -5.86 -16.75
N ILE A 60 -6.53 -5.77 -16.51
CA ILE A 60 -5.99 -5.66 -15.15
C ILE A 60 -6.54 -4.41 -14.46
N GLY A 61 -6.55 -3.26 -15.15
CA GLY A 61 -7.15 -2.03 -14.63
C GLY A 61 -8.63 -2.19 -14.28
N ILE A 62 -9.41 -2.87 -15.12
CA ILE A 62 -10.83 -3.19 -14.82
C ILE A 62 -10.96 -4.05 -13.57
N ILE A 63 -10.16 -5.12 -13.45
CA ILE A 63 -10.17 -6.00 -12.28
C ILE A 63 -9.81 -5.21 -11.02
N LEU A 64 -8.79 -4.35 -11.08
CA LEU A 64 -8.43 -3.45 -9.97
C LEU A 64 -9.60 -2.54 -9.57
N CYS A 65 -10.28 -1.94 -10.53
CA CYS A 65 -11.46 -1.10 -10.26
C CYS A 65 -12.59 -1.91 -9.60
N ILE A 66 -12.92 -3.10 -10.12
CA ILE A 66 -13.97 -3.96 -9.56
C ILE A 66 -13.62 -4.39 -8.14
N SER A 67 -12.39 -4.87 -7.93
CA SER A 67 -11.91 -5.27 -6.61
C SER A 67 -11.92 -4.08 -5.64
N GLY A 68 -11.42 -2.93 -6.06
CA GLY A 68 -11.40 -1.71 -5.25
C GLY A 68 -12.81 -1.22 -4.88
N VAL A 69 -13.75 -1.20 -5.82
CA VAL A 69 -15.16 -0.85 -5.55
C VAL A 69 -15.79 -1.87 -4.60
N GLY A 70 -15.52 -3.17 -4.80
CA GLY A 70 -16.01 -4.23 -3.93
C GLY A 70 -15.48 -4.12 -2.49
N THR A 71 -14.19 -3.80 -2.31
CA THR A 71 -13.59 -3.57 -1.00
C THR A 71 -14.11 -2.29 -0.36
N LEU A 72 -14.24 -1.20 -1.13
CA LEU A 72 -14.80 0.07 -0.64
C LEU A 72 -16.24 -0.10 -0.16
N TYR A 73 -17.05 -0.85 -0.92
CA TYR A 73 -18.41 -1.18 -0.54
C TYR A 73 -18.46 -1.99 0.77
N GLN A 74 -17.61 -3.02 0.90
CA GLN A 74 -17.53 -3.82 2.12
C GLN A 74 -17.11 -2.98 3.34
N ALA A 75 -16.11 -2.10 3.19
CA ALA A 75 -15.63 -1.25 4.26
C ALA A 75 -16.69 -0.22 4.74
N LEU A 76 -17.46 0.37 3.83
CA LEU A 76 -18.41 1.44 4.14
C LEU A 76 -19.84 0.96 4.42
N PHE A 77 -20.28 -0.10 3.76
CA PHE A 77 -21.67 -0.60 3.80
C PHE A 77 -21.79 -2.06 4.26
N GLY A 78 -20.66 -2.69 4.62
CA GLY A 78 -20.68 -4.01 5.25
C GLY A 78 -21.43 -4.01 6.58
N LYS A 79 -22.06 -5.15 6.89
CA LYS A 79 -22.83 -5.32 8.14
C LYS A 79 -21.95 -5.26 9.38
N GLU A 80 -20.70 -5.71 9.27
CA GLU A 80 -19.71 -5.70 10.35
C GLU A 80 -18.48 -4.90 9.90
N LYS A 81 -18.40 -3.64 10.34
CA LYS A 81 -17.25 -2.79 10.06
C LYS A 81 -16.14 -3.10 11.05
N ASN A 82 -14.91 -3.30 10.55
CA ASN A 82 -13.76 -3.49 11.42
C ASN A 82 -13.38 -2.17 12.11
N THR A 83 -13.82 -2.02 13.37
CA THR A 83 -13.58 -0.84 14.20
C THR A 83 -12.33 -0.95 15.07
N GLU A 84 -11.57 -2.05 14.93
CA GLU A 84 -10.28 -2.18 15.58
C GLU A 84 -9.32 -1.11 15.05
N VAL A 85 -8.37 -0.73 15.89
CA VAL A 85 -7.31 0.21 15.51
C VAL A 85 -6.40 -0.46 14.49
N PHE A 86 -6.25 0.15 13.31
CA PHE A 86 -5.44 -0.38 12.22
C PHE A 86 -3.96 -0.49 12.60
N VAL A 87 -3.42 0.57 13.20
CA VAL A 87 -2.02 0.65 13.61
C VAL A 87 -1.92 1.54 14.84
N ASP A 88 -1.17 1.10 15.85
CA ASP A 88 -0.83 1.95 16.99
C ASP A 88 0.42 2.81 16.68
N GLY A 89 0.66 3.82 17.51
CA GLY A 89 1.78 4.74 17.30
C GLY A 89 3.17 4.11 17.37
N GLU A 90 3.34 3.02 18.13
CA GLU A 90 4.61 2.30 18.22
C GLU A 90 4.84 1.46 16.95
N GLN A 91 3.83 0.73 16.49
CA GLN A 91 3.86 0.01 15.22
C GLN A 91 4.17 0.95 14.06
N LEU A 92 3.52 2.13 14.01
CA LEU A 92 3.78 3.12 12.97
C LEU A 92 5.23 3.61 13.01
N LYS A 93 5.79 3.86 14.20
CA LYS A 93 7.21 4.22 14.34
C LYS A 93 8.13 3.13 13.82
N ARG A 94 7.84 1.85 14.08
CA ARG A 94 8.62 0.72 13.56
C ARG A 94 8.60 0.64 12.03
N VAL A 95 7.42 0.85 11.41
CA VAL A 95 7.30 0.91 9.94
C VAL A 95 8.10 2.09 9.37
N LEU A 96 7.96 3.28 9.98
CA LEU A 96 8.69 4.47 9.54
C LEU A 96 10.20 4.36 9.72
N ALA A 97 10.67 3.62 10.72
CA ALA A 97 12.09 3.37 10.96
C ALA A 97 12.76 2.62 9.80
N VAL A 98 11.99 1.89 8.97
CA VAL A 98 12.51 1.23 7.76
C VAL A 98 12.18 2.04 6.50
N LEU A 99 10.97 2.62 6.43
CA LEU A 99 10.51 3.37 5.26
C LEU A 99 11.33 4.65 5.01
N ILE A 100 11.62 5.42 6.06
CA ILE A 100 12.36 6.68 5.93
C ILE A 100 13.78 6.41 5.39
N PRO A 101 14.57 5.49 5.96
CA PRO A 101 15.87 5.12 5.39
C PRO A 101 15.76 4.61 3.94
N ALA A 102 14.75 3.81 3.60
CA ALA A 102 14.56 3.32 2.25
C ALA A 102 14.30 4.45 1.24
N ILE A 103 13.51 5.47 1.60
CA ILE A 103 13.28 6.66 0.77
C ILE A 103 14.60 7.43 0.59
N VAL A 104 15.35 7.66 1.67
CA VAL A 104 16.65 8.34 1.60
C VAL A 104 17.61 7.57 0.70
N TYR A 105 17.60 6.23 0.76
CA TYR A 105 18.39 5.39 -0.13
C TYR A 105 18.00 5.60 -1.60
N VAL A 106 16.71 5.53 -1.96
CA VAL A 106 16.26 5.74 -3.34
C VAL A 106 16.67 7.12 -3.86
N LEU A 107 16.60 8.15 -3.02
CA LEU A 107 17.07 9.49 -3.38
C LEU A 107 18.60 9.51 -3.56
N ALA A 108 19.36 8.89 -2.66
CA ALA A 108 20.82 8.80 -2.75
C ALA A 108 21.30 8.08 -4.02
N VAL A 109 20.58 7.04 -4.47
CA VAL A 109 20.88 6.33 -5.73
C VAL A 109 20.95 7.29 -6.93
N GLN A 110 20.11 8.33 -6.96
CA GLN A 110 20.13 9.32 -8.05
C GLN A 110 21.40 10.18 -8.08
N PHE A 111 22.07 10.38 -6.93
CA PHE A 111 23.23 11.29 -6.83
C PHE A 111 24.57 10.55 -6.88
N ILE A 112 24.68 9.42 -6.19
CA ILE A 112 25.96 8.70 -6.00
C ILE A 112 25.97 7.31 -6.66
N GLY A 113 24.90 6.96 -7.36
CA GLY A 113 24.73 5.67 -8.03
C GLY A 113 24.32 4.54 -7.09
N LEU A 114 23.85 3.45 -7.68
CA LEU A 114 23.26 2.32 -6.95
C LEU A 114 24.25 1.67 -5.99
N TYR A 115 25.43 1.27 -6.48
CA TYR A 115 26.38 0.50 -5.68
C TYR A 115 26.88 1.25 -4.42
N VAL A 116 27.22 2.54 -4.57
CA VAL A 116 27.72 3.36 -3.45
C VAL A 116 26.58 3.63 -2.46
N ALA A 117 25.39 3.98 -2.95
CA ALA A 117 24.22 4.17 -2.09
C ALA A 117 23.86 2.90 -1.32
N SER A 118 23.91 1.71 -1.96
CA SER A 118 23.60 0.45 -1.30
C SER A 118 24.63 0.09 -0.23
N ALA A 119 25.92 0.31 -0.50
CA ALA A 119 26.97 0.05 0.47
C ALA A 119 26.81 0.93 1.73
N ILE A 120 26.54 2.22 1.55
CA ILE A 120 26.27 3.16 2.65
C ILE A 120 24.99 2.76 3.40
N TYR A 121 23.92 2.46 2.66
CA TYR A 121 22.64 2.08 3.26
C TYR A 121 22.77 0.83 4.15
N ILE A 122 23.41 -0.23 3.65
CA ILE A 122 23.63 -1.48 4.41
C ILE A 122 24.50 -1.21 5.64
N ALA A 123 25.61 -0.47 5.49
CA ALA A 123 26.49 -0.16 6.60
C ALA A 123 25.78 0.62 7.71
N LEU A 124 25.02 1.66 7.34
CA LEU A 124 24.26 2.45 8.30
C LEU A 124 23.13 1.64 8.95
N PHE A 125 22.44 0.80 8.18
CA PHE A 125 21.37 -0.05 8.67
C PHE A 125 21.88 -1.03 9.72
N MET A 126 23.03 -1.69 9.49
CA MET A 126 23.62 -2.63 10.45
C MET A 126 24.20 -1.98 11.71
N ILE A 127 24.54 -0.69 11.65
CA ILE A 127 25.13 0.04 12.80
C ILE A 127 24.05 0.69 13.67
N ILE A 128 23.01 1.23 13.06
CA ILE A 128 22.01 2.08 13.74
C ILE A 128 20.76 1.28 14.14
N LEU A 129 20.38 0.26 13.37
CA LEU A 129 19.15 -0.52 13.55
C LEU A 129 19.45 -1.94 14.04
#